data_AF-A0A520P378-F1
#
_entry.id   AF-A0A520P378-F1
#
_cell.length_a   1.000
_cell.length_b   1.000
_cell.length_c   1.000
_cell.angle_alpha   90.00
_cell.angle_beta   90.00
_cell.angle_gamma   90.00
#
_symmetry.space_group_name_H-M   'P 1'
#
loop_
_entity.id
_entity.type
_entity.pdbx_description
1 polymer ?
#
loop_
_entity_poly.entity_id
_entity_poly.type
_entity_poly.pdbx_seq_one_letter_code
_entity_poly.pdbx_strand_id
1 'polypeptide(L)'
;TNELIHQLENGWTIKTPTLDANIIVGDARKTLKTWDYYADAWFLDGFSPAKNPELWEANLLNSVANHTTQHGTFSTYTAAGFVRRSLSNSGFNVKRTKGFKKKRHMSIGRKE
;
A
#
# COMPACT_ATOMS: atom_id res chain seq x y z
N THR A 1 -2.08 3.02 31.05
CA THR A 1 -3.01 2.54 29.99
C THR A 1 -3.38 3.64 29.01
N ASN A 2 -3.64 4.88 29.45
CA ASN A 2 -3.97 6.01 28.53
C ASN A 2 -2.75 6.56 27.76
N GLU A 3 -1.55 6.47 28.31
CA GLU A 3 -0.33 7.00 27.68
C GLU A 3 0.06 6.23 26.41
N LEU A 4 -0.10 4.89 26.44
CA LEU A 4 0.08 4.03 25.26
C LEU A 4 -0.95 4.33 24.16
N ILE A 5 -2.20 4.62 24.54
CA ILE A 5 -3.27 4.98 23.59
C ILE A 5 -2.94 6.34 22.94
N HIS A 6 -2.56 7.34 23.73
CA HIS A 6 -2.15 8.64 23.18
C HIS A 6 -0.89 8.57 22.31
N GLN A 7 0.05 7.69 22.62
CA GLN A 7 1.20 7.44 21.75
C GLN A 7 0.77 6.78 20.43
N LEU A 8 -0.20 5.84 20.47
CA LEU A 8 -0.74 5.22 19.26
C LEU A 8 -1.53 6.19 18.38
N GLU A 9 -2.08 7.28 18.93
CA GLU A 9 -2.81 8.29 18.16
C GLU A 9 -1.91 9.22 17.35
N ASN A 10 -0.64 9.38 17.75
CA ASN A 10 0.28 10.35 17.16
C ASN A 10 1.30 9.75 16.17
N GLY A 11 1.24 8.44 15.96
CA GLY A 11 2.24 7.71 15.18
C GLY A 11 3.48 7.38 15.99
N TRP A 12 4.36 6.58 15.41
CA TRP A 12 5.53 6.05 16.12
C TRP A 12 6.69 5.77 15.21
N THR A 13 7.91 5.96 15.73
CA THR A 13 9.14 5.61 15.03
C THR A 13 9.91 4.58 15.84
N ILE A 14 10.34 3.51 15.18
CA ILE A 14 11.16 2.44 15.74
C ILE A 14 12.49 2.47 15.01
N LYS A 15 13.59 2.71 15.74
CA LYS A 15 14.95 2.67 15.19
C LYS A 15 15.78 1.59 15.88
N THR A 16 16.39 0.74 15.07
CA THR A 16 17.44 -0.20 15.46
C THR A 16 18.63 -0.01 14.52
N PRO A 17 19.80 -0.63 14.76
CA PRO A 17 20.93 -0.54 13.82
C PRO A 17 20.62 -1.00 12.39
N THR A 18 19.55 -1.78 12.18
CA THR A 18 19.19 -2.36 10.89
C THR A 18 17.77 -2.03 10.42
N LEU A 19 17.01 -1.24 11.18
CA LEU A 19 15.61 -0.93 10.88
C LEU A 19 15.27 0.50 11.28
N ASP A 20 14.69 1.25 10.35
CA ASP A 20 13.93 2.47 10.62
C ASP A 20 12.49 2.22 10.17
N ALA A 21 11.56 2.17 11.11
CA ALA A 21 10.14 1.97 10.83
C ALA A 21 9.34 3.16 11.34
N ASN A 22 8.50 3.72 10.47
CA ASN A 22 7.64 4.87 10.77
C ASN A 22 6.18 4.47 10.59
N ILE A 23 5.40 4.60 11.65
CA ILE A 23 3.96 4.39 11.70
C ILE A 23 3.30 5.75 11.52
N ILE A 24 2.68 5.96 10.37
CA ILE A 24 1.97 7.19 10.03
C ILE A 24 0.50 6.97 10.35
N VAL A 25 -0.01 7.67 11.37
CA VAL A 25 -1.41 7.59 11.76
C VAL A 25 -2.22 8.61 10.97
N GLY A 26 -3.34 8.16 10.41
CA GLY A 26 -4.26 9.00 9.65
C GLY A 26 -4.85 8.27 8.45
N ASP A 27 -5.66 8.99 7.69
CA ASP A 27 -6.23 8.49 6.44
C ASP A 27 -5.14 8.45 5.36
N ALA A 28 -4.83 7.25 4.85
CA ALA A 28 -3.83 7.04 3.80
C ALA A 28 -4.05 7.93 2.56
N ARG A 29 -5.32 8.27 2.25
CA ARG A 29 -5.67 9.17 1.13
C ARG A 29 -5.14 10.60 1.32
N LYS A 30 -4.87 10.99 2.56
CA LYS A 30 -4.30 12.29 2.94
C LYS A 30 -2.81 12.16 3.20
N THR A 31 -2.40 11.20 4.02
CA THR A 31 -1.02 11.10 4.51
C THR A 31 -0.03 10.68 3.42
N LEU A 32 -0.42 9.79 2.49
CA LEU A 32 0.48 9.38 1.40
C LEU A 32 0.78 10.53 0.42
N LYS A 33 -0.14 11.49 0.26
CA LYS A 33 0.08 12.62 -0.66
C LYS A 33 1.17 13.58 -0.18
N THR A 34 1.42 13.60 1.12
CA THR A 34 2.41 14.48 1.78
C THR A 34 3.58 13.68 2.33
N TRP A 35 3.78 12.45 1.86
CA TRP A 35 4.87 11.59 2.30
C TRP A 35 6.08 11.81 1.39
N ASP A 36 7.17 12.37 1.93
CA ASP A 36 8.31 12.85 1.13
C ASP A 36 9.27 11.76 0.62
N TYR A 37 8.89 10.48 0.76
CA TYR A 37 9.76 9.36 0.42
C TYR A 37 9.19 8.53 -0.74
N TYR A 38 10.05 7.67 -1.29
CA TYR A 38 9.68 6.71 -2.30
C TYR A 38 9.91 5.30 -1.78
N ALA A 39 9.03 4.38 -2.15
CA ALA A 39 9.16 2.97 -1.82
C ALA A 39 9.70 2.17 -3.01
N ASP A 40 10.64 1.26 -2.73
CA ASP A 40 11.08 0.23 -3.67
C ASP A 40 10.09 -0.94 -3.74
N ALA A 41 9.32 -1.15 -2.67
CA ALA A 41 8.32 -2.20 -2.59
C ALA A 41 7.12 -1.76 -1.75
N TRP A 42 5.91 -1.99 -2.29
CA TRP A 42 4.64 -1.75 -1.62
C TRP A 42 3.99 -3.04 -1.16
N PHE A 43 3.59 -3.08 0.11
CA PHE A 43 2.66 -4.08 0.63
C PHE A 43 1.28 -3.44 0.71
N LEU A 44 0.48 -3.63 -0.34
CA LEU A 44 -0.88 -3.09 -0.40
C LEU A 44 -1.82 -4.05 0.33
N ASP A 45 -1.91 -3.86 1.63
CA ASP A 45 -2.71 -4.67 2.54
C ASP A 45 -3.68 -3.81 3.36
N GLY A 46 -4.85 -4.36 3.60
CA GLY A 46 -5.98 -3.68 4.22
C GLY A 46 -7.25 -4.52 4.08
N PHE A 47 -8.40 -4.01 4.51
CA PHE A 47 -9.65 -4.74 4.34
C PHE A 47 -10.00 -4.92 2.85
N SER A 48 -10.75 -5.98 2.55
CA SER A 48 -11.10 -6.33 1.17
C SER A 48 -11.73 -5.12 0.46
N PRO A 49 -11.58 -4.99 -0.87
CA PRO A 49 -12.12 -3.82 -1.55
C PRO A 49 -13.63 -3.62 -1.41
N ALA A 50 -14.38 -4.69 -1.15
CA ALA A 50 -15.81 -4.61 -0.82
C ALA A 50 -16.10 -4.06 0.59
N LYS A 51 -15.18 -4.24 1.55
CA LYS A 51 -15.33 -3.80 2.95
C LYS A 51 -14.76 -2.41 3.21
N ASN A 52 -13.74 -1.99 2.46
CA ASN A 52 -13.11 -0.69 2.62
C ASN A 52 -12.72 -0.11 1.26
N PRO A 53 -13.70 0.26 0.41
CA PRO A 53 -13.45 0.69 -0.97
C PRO A 53 -12.53 1.91 -1.06
N GLU A 54 -12.59 2.80 -0.07
CA GLU A 54 -11.79 4.02 0.10
C GLU A 54 -10.28 3.77 -0.05
N LEU A 55 -9.77 2.64 0.48
CA LEU A 55 -8.35 2.29 0.41
C LEU A 55 -7.90 1.82 -0.99
N TRP A 56 -8.86 1.59 -1.89
CA TRP A 56 -8.62 1.03 -3.22
C TRP A 56 -9.07 1.99 -4.34
N GLU A 57 -9.37 3.24 -3.98
CA GLU A 57 -9.71 4.27 -4.95
C GLU A 57 -8.53 4.59 -5.87
N ALA A 58 -8.85 4.95 -7.12
CA ALA A 58 -7.84 5.26 -8.13
C ALA A 58 -6.88 6.37 -7.67
N ASN A 59 -7.37 7.38 -6.95
CA ASN A 59 -6.53 8.49 -6.47
C ASN A 59 -5.43 8.03 -5.50
N LEU A 60 -5.75 7.10 -4.60
CA LEU A 60 -4.75 6.57 -3.67
C LEU A 60 -3.77 5.64 -4.40
N LEU A 61 -4.26 4.79 -5.31
CA LEU A 61 -3.41 3.89 -6.10
C LEU A 61 -2.50 4.66 -7.08
N ASN A 62 -2.94 5.81 -7.59
CA ASN A 62 -2.08 6.75 -8.32
C ASN A 62 -0.99 7.34 -7.41
N SER A 63 -1.35 7.71 -6.18
CA SER A 63 -0.37 8.21 -5.20
C SER A 63 0.68 7.14 -4.86
N VAL A 64 0.27 5.87 -4.73
CA VAL A 64 1.19 4.73 -4.59
C VAL A 64 2.19 4.70 -5.75
N ALA A 65 1.71 4.76 -6.99
CA ALA A 65 2.60 4.74 -8.15
C ALA A 65 3.54 5.95 -8.19
N ASN A 66 3.06 7.14 -7.83
CA ASN A 66 3.89 8.35 -7.78
C ASN A 66 5.02 8.22 -6.74
N HIS A 67 4.74 7.64 -5.57
CA HIS A 67 5.73 7.38 -4.51
C HIS A 67 6.42 6.02 -4.66
N THR A 68 6.50 5.49 -5.88
CA THR A 68 7.28 4.28 -6.18
C THR A 68 8.52 4.65 -6.98
N THR A 69 9.67 4.13 -6.60
CA THR A 69 10.92 4.28 -7.36
C THR A 69 10.80 3.64 -8.75
N GLN A 70 11.66 4.03 -9.69
CA GLN A 70 11.75 3.29 -10.95
C GLN A 70 12.09 1.84 -10.66
N HIS A 71 11.44 0.90 -11.34
CA HIS A 71 11.58 -0.54 -11.10
C HIS A 71 11.07 -1.03 -9.75
N GLY A 72 10.47 -0.16 -8.93
CA GLY A 72 9.81 -0.52 -7.68
C GLY A 72 8.60 -1.43 -7.91
N THR A 73 8.21 -2.17 -6.88
CA THR A 73 7.23 -3.25 -6.97
C THR A 73 6.04 -3.05 -6.05
N PHE A 74 4.95 -3.77 -6.30
CA PHE A 74 3.90 -3.97 -5.30
C PHE A 74 3.45 -5.43 -5.26
N SER A 75 2.88 -5.81 -4.12
CA SER A 75 2.06 -7.00 -4.00
C SER A 75 0.78 -6.71 -3.22
N THR A 76 -0.30 -7.42 -3.55
CA THR A 76 -1.55 -7.39 -2.79
C THR A 76 -2.28 -8.71 -2.87
N TYR A 77 -2.98 -9.08 -1.80
CA TYR A 77 -3.78 -10.30 -1.79
C TYR A 77 -5.02 -10.22 -2.69
N THR A 78 -5.48 -9.01 -3.04
CA THR A 78 -6.70 -8.85 -3.84
C THR A 78 -6.42 -9.11 -5.33
N ALA A 79 -7.37 -9.75 -6.00
CA ALA A 79 -7.36 -9.92 -7.46
C ALA A 79 -8.52 -9.18 -8.14
N ALA A 80 -9.16 -8.23 -7.42
CA ALA A 80 -10.27 -7.46 -7.92
C ALA A 80 -9.89 -6.71 -9.21
N GLY A 81 -10.76 -6.81 -10.22
CA GLY A 81 -10.48 -6.27 -11.54
C GLY A 81 -10.26 -4.76 -11.55
N PHE A 82 -11.03 -4.01 -10.74
CA PHE A 82 -10.89 -2.55 -10.70
C PHE A 82 -9.57 -2.12 -10.05
N VAL A 83 -9.11 -2.79 -8.98
CA VAL A 83 -7.81 -2.51 -8.34
C VAL A 83 -6.67 -2.72 -9.33
N ARG A 84 -6.70 -3.83 -10.07
CA ARG A 84 -5.69 -4.12 -11.10
C ARG A 84 -5.68 -3.08 -12.22
N ARG A 85 -6.86 -2.68 -12.72
CA ARG A 85 -6.97 -1.64 -13.77
C ARG A 85 -6.46 -0.30 -13.26
N SER A 86 -6.83 0.10 -12.05
CA SER A 86 -6.32 1.34 -11.44
C SER A 86 -4.80 1.31 -11.36
N LEU A 87 -4.20 0.28 -10.76
CA LEU A 87 -2.74 0.15 -10.67
C LEU A 87 -2.04 0.11 -12.05
N SER A 88 -2.67 -0.53 -13.04
CA SER A 88 -2.13 -0.53 -14.42
C SER A 88 -2.15 0.89 -15.01
N ASN A 89 -3.27 1.59 -14.87
CA ASN A 89 -3.43 2.98 -15.33
C ASN A 89 -2.51 3.96 -14.58
N SER A 90 -2.11 3.63 -13.35
CA SER A 90 -1.15 4.41 -12.57
C SER A 90 0.32 4.19 -13.00
N GLY A 91 0.60 3.28 -13.93
CA GLY A 91 1.95 3.05 -14.47
C GLY A 91 2.63 1.77 -14.01
N PHE A 92 1.92 0.84 -13.37
CA PHE A 92 2.47 -0.49 -13.07
C PHE A 92 2.19 -1.49 -14.19
N ASN A 93 3.18 -2.32 -14.50
CA ASN A 93 2.95 -3.57 -15.22
C ASN A 93 2.37 -4.62 -14.27
N VAL A 94 1.04 -4.80 -14.29
CA VAL A 94 0.30 -5.64 -13.32
C VAL A 94 0.08 -7.06 -13.83
N LYS A 95 0.41 -8.05 -12.99
CA LYS A 95 0.17 -9.48 -13.24
C LYS A 95 -0.75 -10.09 -12.19
N ARG A 96 -1.71 -10.90 -12.64
CA ARG A 96 -2.52 -11.77 -11.76
C ARG A 96 -1.76 -13.08 -11.57
N THR A 97 -1.46 -13.45 -10.34
CA THR A 97 -0.75 -14.69 -9.99
C THR A 97 -1.59 -15.58 -9.09
N LYS A 98 -1.15 -16.82 -8.86
CA LYS A 98 -1.80 -17.78 -7.96
C LYS A 98 -1.81 -17.21 -6.54
N GLY A 99 -2.96 -17.23 -5.88
CA GLY A 99 -3.07 -16.79 -4.51
C GLY A 99 -2.46 -17.80 -3.52
N PHE A 100 -2.20 -17.34 -2.30
CA PHE A 100 -1.69 -18.20 -1.23
C PHE A 100 -2.79 -19.08 -0.62
N LYS A 101 -2.46 -20.34 -0.31
CA LYS A 101 -3.38 -21.36 0.24
C LYS A 101 -4.68 -21.46 -0.58
N LYS A 102 -5.83 -21.15 0.03
CA LYS A 102 -7.16 -21.27 -0.58
C LYS A 102 -7.50 -20.10 -1.51
N LYS A 103 -6.71 -19.02 -1.54
CA LYS A 103 -6.98 -17.88 -2.43
C LYS A 103 -6.66 -18.27 -3.87
N ARG A 104 -7.63 -18.12 -4.76
CA ARG A 104 -7.47 -18.45 -6.19
C ARG A 104 -6.40 -17.57 -6.86
N HIS A 105 -6.48 -16.26 -6.63
CA HIS A 105 -5.60 -15.29 -7.27
C HIS A 105 -5.20 -14.17 -6.32
N MET A 106 -4.06 -13.55 -6.61
CA MET A 106 -3.55 -12.31 -6.03
C MET A 106 -2.92 -11.45 -7.13
N SER A 107 -2.50 -10.21 -6.82
CA SER A 107 -1.89 -9.31 -7.80
C SER A 107 -0.49 -8.88 -7.38
N ILE A 108 0.41 -8.80 -8.36
CA ILE A 108 1.76 -8.24 -8.23
C ILE A 108 2.00 -7.28 -9.39
N GLY A 109 2.94 -6.37 -9.25
CA GLY A 109 3.37 -5.54 -10.38
C GLY A 109 4.68 -4.82 -10.13
N ARG A 110 5.21 -4.25 -11.20
CA ARG A 110 6.46 -3.49 -11.22
C ARG A 110 6.25 -2.20 -12.01
N LYS A 111 6.78 -1.09 -11.50
CA LYS A 111 6.80 0.20 -12.18
C LYS A 111 7.96 0.17 -13.18
N GLU A 112 7.68 0.42 -14.45
CA GLU A 112 8.73 0.46 -15.48
C GLU A 112 9.52 1.78 -15.42
#